data_AF-A0A812WPS6-F1
#
_entry.id   AF-A0A812WPS6-F1
#
_cell.length_a   1.000
_cell.length_b   1.000
_cell.length_c   1.000
_cell.angle_alpha   90.00
_cell.angle_beta   90.00
_cell.angle_gamma   90.00
#
_symmetry.space_group_name_H-M   'P 1'
#
loop_
_entity.id
_entity.type
_entity.pdbx_description
1 polymer ?
#
loop_
_entity_poly.entity_id
_entity_poly.type
_entity_poly.pdbx_seq_one_letter_code
_entity_poly.pdbx_strand_id
1 'polypeptide(L)'
;VTSSSFDPDDLLISVRAFATKELQLLPGEGASGPELSLAYPPRTAFTSDDQLRSSLAELGLTPSATLLIKGISAVPAPAEPAELAETEGAAGGPEVES
;
A
#
# COMPACT_ATOMS: atom_id res chain seq x y z
N VAL A 1 1.44 11.13 5.81
CA VAL A 1 0.14 10.92 6.48
C VAL A 1 -0.91 11.66 5.66
N THR A 2 -1.95 10.97 5.21
CA THR A 2 -3.04 11.55 4.40
C THR A 2 -4.26 11.71 5.30
N SER A 3 -4.91 12.87 5.26
CA SER A 3 -6.15 13.14 6.00
C SER A 3 -7.32 13.27 5.03
N SER A 4 -8.41 12.56 5.28
CA SER A 4 -9.66 12.68 4.55
C SER A 4 -10.84 12.68 5.52
N SER A 5 -11.93 13.34 5.13
CA SER A 5 -13.16 13.42 5.92
C SER A 5 -14.20 12.46 5.35
N PHE A 6 -14.94 11.79 6.24
CA PHE A 6 -16.02 10.87 5.92
C PHE A 6 -17.18 11.13 6.88
N ASP A 7 -18.40 10.82 6.44
CA ASP A 7 -19.59 10.91 7.29
C ASP A 7 -19.60 9.79 8.36
N PRO A 8 -20.23 9.99 9.52
CA PRO A 8 -20.31 8.95 10.56
C PRO A 8 -21.05 7.69 10.09
N ASP A 9 -22.02 7.86 9.17
CA ASP A 9 -22.80 6.79 8.56
C ASP A 9 -22.11 6.14 7.34
N ASP A 10 -20.98 6.69 6.91
CA ASP A 10 -20.19 6.11 5.82
C ASP A 10 -19.66 4.74 6.24
N LEU A 11 -19.51 3.85 5.25
CA LEU A 11 -19.05 2.50 5.49
C LEU A 11 -17.52 2.42 5.46
N LEU A 12 -16.93 1.50 6.22
CA LEU A 12 -15.48 1.31 6.20
C LEU A 12 -14.95 0.90 4.81
N ILE A 13 -15.77 0.22 4.00
CA ILE A 13 -15.44 -0.07 2.61
C ILE A 13 -15.20 1.19 1.74
N SER A 14 -15.86 2.33 2.05
CA SER A 14 -15.62 3.61 1.38
C SER A 14 -14.19 4.08 1.63
N VAL A 15 -13.69 3.94 2.86
CA VAL A 15 -12.29 4.27 3.23
C VAL A 15 -11.30 3.35 2.49
N ARG A 16 -11.64 2.07 2.35
CA ARG A 16 -10.83 1.12 1.57
C ARG A 16 -10.77 1.50 0.09
N ALA A 17 -11.92 1.87 -0.49
CA ALA A 17 -12.00 2.32 -1.88
C ALA A 17 -11.20 3.60 -2.11
N PHE A 18 -11.28 4.55 -1.16
CA PHE A 18 -10.45 5.76 -1.16
C PHE A 18 -8.96 5.40 -1.14
N ALA A 19 -8.53 4.47 -0.28
CA ALA A 19 -7.14 4.04 -0.22
C ALA A 19 -6.65 3.41 -1.53
N THR A 20 -7.47 2.57 -2.17
CA THR A 20 -7.13 1.98 -3.47
C THR A 20 -7.01 3.04 -4.56
N LYS A 21 -7.91 4.02 -4.58
CA LYS A 21 -7.97 5.04 -5.64
C LYS A 21 -6.95 6.15 -5.46
N GLU A 22 -6.88 6.74 -4.28
CA GLU A 22 -6.08 7.94 -3.99
C GLU A 22 -4.65 7.58 -3.59
N LEU A 23 -4.46 6.49 -2.83
CA LEU A 23 -3.12 6.03 -2.44
C LEU A 23 -2.53 5.02 -3.42
N GLN A 24 -3.28 4.65 -4.46
CA GLN A 24 -2.88 3.66 -5.48
C GLN A 24 -2.41 2.35 -4.84
N LEU A 25 -3.09 1.93 -3.76
CA LEU A 25 -2.77 0.71 -3.04
C LEU A 25 -3.58 -0.45 -3.61
N LEU A 26 -2.86 -1.45 -4.11
CA LEU A 26 -3.44 -2.69 -4.57
C LEU A 26 -3.66 -3.66 -3.41
N PRO A 27 -4.61 -4.60 -3.56
CA PRO A 27 -4.68 -5.77 -2.70
C PRO A 27 -3.33 -6.46 -2.52
N GLY A 28 -3.05 -6.93 -1.30
CA GLY A 28 -2.04 -7.95 -1.05
C GLY A 28 -2.30 -9.20 -1.88
N GLU A 29 -1.26 -9.99 -2.19
CA GLU A 29 -1.40 -11.25 -2.90
C GLU A 29 -2.45 -12.15 -2.20
N GLY A 30 -3.54 -12.48 -2.91
CA GLY A 30 -4.68 -13.24 -2.36
C GLY A 30 -5.73 -12.43 -1.57
N ALA A 31 -5.62 -11.11 -1.48
CA ALA A 31 -6.59 -10.24 -0.79
C ALA A 31 -7.54 -9.53 -1.77
N SER A 32 -8.75 -9.19 -1.33
CA SER A 32 -9.71 -8.39 -2.14
C SER A 32 -9.50 -6.87 -2.05
N GLY A 33 -8.46 -6.41 -1.36
CA GLY A 33 -8.08 -5.00 -1.24
C GLY A 33 -7.13 -4.75 -0.07
N PRO A 34 -6.71 -3.49 0.17
CA PRO A 34 -5.79 -3.15 1.25
C PRO A 34 -6.39 -3.47 2.63
N GLU A 35 -5.52 -3.83 3.57
CA GLU A 35 -5.83 -4.08 4.98
C GLU A 35 -5.86 -2.75 5.74
N LEU A 36 -6.94 -2.52 6.48
CA LEU A 36 -7.12 -1.35 7.34
C LEU A 36 -6.92 -1.77 8.79
N SER A 37 -6.17 -1.00 9.57
CA SER A 37 -5.97 -1.28 10.99
C SER A 37 -5.86 0.00 11.82
N LEU A 38 -6.25 -0.04 13.09
CA LEU A 38 -6.08 1.10 13.99
C LEU A 38 -4.59 1.40 14.21
N ALA A 39 -4.21 2.68 14.15
CA ALA A 39 -2.85 3.10 14.45
C ALA A 39 -2.54 3.07 15.96
N TYR A 40 -3.55 3.20 16.80
CA TYR A 40 -3.42 3.15 18.26
C TYR A 40 -3.60 1.71 18.79
N PRO A 41 -2.92 1.34 19.90
CA PRO A 41 -3.10 0.04 20.52
C PRO A 41 -4.45 -0.06 21.25
N PRO A 42 -5.16 -1.20 21.17
CA PRO A 42 -4.83 -2.40 20.39
C PRO A 42 -5.00 -2.15 18.88
N ARG A 43 -4.01 -2.55 18.06
CA ARG A 43 -4.03 -2.40 16.60
C ARG A 43 -5.03 -3.37 15.96
N THR A 44 -6.31 -3.07 16.13
CA THR A 44 -7.40 -3.87 15.57
C THR A 44 -7.35 -3.77 14.05
N ALA A 45 -7.20 -4.91 13.38
CA ALA A 45 -7.26 -5.02 11.93
C ALA A 45 -8.69 -5.33 11.48
N PHE A 46 -9.19 -4.55 10.52
CA PHE A 46 -10.52 -4.70 9.96
C PHE A 46 -10.46 -5.64 8.74
N THR A 47 -10.47 -6.94 9.00
CA THR A 47 -10.40 -7.99 7.95
C THR A 47 -11.74 -8.65 7.67
N SER A 48 -12.70 -8.51 8.58
CA SER A 48 -14.03 -9.11 8.45
C SER A 48 -14.92 -8.30 7.51
N ASP A 49 -15.62 -8.99 6.63
CA ASP A 49 -16.59 -8.39 5.70
C ASP A 49 -17.75 -7.68 6.42
N ASP A 50 -18.11 -8.16 7.61
CA ASP A 50 -19.08 -7.51 8.50
C ASP A 50 -18.60 -6.10 8.92
N GLN A 51 -17.34 -6.00 9.37
CA GLN A 51 -16.72 -4.72 9.75
C GLN A 51 -16.57 -3.77 8.56
N LEU A 52 -16.32 -4.30 7.35
CA LEU A 52 -16.27 -3.48 6.13
C LEU A 52 -17.63 -2.86 5.77
N ARG A 53 -18.73 -3.51 6.18
CA ARG A 53 -20.11 -3.03 6.00
C ARG A 53 -20.67 -2.30 7.22
N SER A 54 -19.92 -2.23 8.32
CA SER A 54 -20.27 -1.39 9.46
C SER A 54 -19.97 0.08 9.16
N SER A 55 -20.74 0.97 9.77
CA SER A 55 -20.49 2.40 9.69
C SER A 55 -19.28 2.81 10.51
N LEU A 56 -18.65 3.94 10.16
CA LEU A 56 -17.52 4.49 10.92
C LEU A 56 -17.90 4.80 12.37
N ALA A 57 -19.14 5.21 12.62
CA ALA A 57 -19.66 5.44 13.97
C ALA A 57 -19.76 4.15 14.79
N GLU A 58 -20.26 3.06 14.20
CA GLU A 58 -20.37 1.76 14.90
C GLU A 58 -19.01 1.16 15.24
N LEU A 59 -18.00 1.44 14.41
CA LEU A 59 -16.61 1.03 14.64
C LEU A 59 -15.87 1.94 15.63
N GLY A 60 -16.50 3.01 16.13
CA GLY A 60 -15.88 3.95 17.06
C GLY A 60 -14.78 4.81 16.41
N LEU A 61 -14.85 5.05 15.11
CA LEU A 61 -13.88 5.86 14.35
C LEU A 61 -14.21 7.36 14.37
N THR A 62 -15.30 7.75 15.03
CA THR A 62 -15.74 9.13 15.21
C THR A 62 -15.31 9.66 16.59
N PRO A 63 -14.94 10.96 16.75
CA PRO A 63 -14.96 12.04 15.75
C PRO A 63 -13.73 12.07 14.83
N SER A 64 -12.67 11.34 15.16
CA SER A 64 -11.49 11.17 14.31
C SER A 64 -10.74 9.89 14.66
N ALA A 65 -10.22 9.22 13.63
CA ALA A 65 -9.40 8.02 13.79
C ALA A 65 -8.21 8.05 12.84
N THR A 66 -7.10 7.46 13.29
CA THR A 66 -5.93 7.25 12.43
C THR A 66 -5.85 5.77 12.08
N LEU A 67 -5.91 5.47 10.79
CA LEU A 67 -5.83 4.12 10.26
C LEU A 67 -4.48 3.90 9.58
N LEU A 68 -3.88 2.74 9.84
CA LEU A 68 -2.76 2.18 9.10
C LEU A 68 -3.33 1.34 7.96
N ILE A 69 -2.85 1.63 6.76
CA ILE A 69 -3.28 0.96 5.53
C ILE A 69 -2.11 0.16 5.02
N LYS A 70 -2.28 -1.17 4.96
CA LYS A 70 -1.29 -2.10 4.44
C LYS A 70 -1.78 -2.66 3.11
N GLY A 71 -1.06 -2.37 2.05
CA GLY A 71 -1.34 -2.85 0.69
C GLY A 71 -0.05 -2.94 -0.12
N ILE A 72 -0.16 -3.42 -1.35
CA ILE A 72 0.95 -3.41 -2.32
C ILE A 72 0.88 -2.07 -3.05
N SER A 73 1.96 -1.32 -3.11
CA SER A 73 1.97 -0.10 -3.93
C SER A 73 1.87 -0.48 -5.40
N ALA A 74 0.90 0.09 -6.13
CA ALA A 74 0.81 -0.05 -7.59
C ALA A 74 1.98 0.66 -8.30
N VAL A 75 2.60 1.63 -7.62
CA VAL A 75 3.80 2.28 -8.09
C VAL A 75 4.95 1.29 -7.90
N PRO A 76 5.60 0.81 -8.98
CA PRO A 76 6.85 0.09 -8.80
C PRO A 76 7.76 1.01 -8.01
N ALA A 77 8.32 0.51 -6.90
CA ALA A 77 9.40 1.22 -6.22
C ALA A 77 10.36 1.72 -7.30
N PRO A 78 10.76 3.02 -7.30
CA PRO A 78 11.74 3.48 -8.27
C PRO A 78 12.90 2.51 -8.13
N ALA A 79 13.18 1.76 -9.21
CA ALA A 79 14.33 0.90 -9.25
C ALA A 79 15.49 1.77 -8.78
N GLU A 80 16.10 1.40 -7.65
CA GLU A 80 17.39 1.95 -7.28
C GLU A 80 18.22 1.88 -8.57
N PRO A 81 18.78 3.01 -9.06
CA PRO A 81 19.56 2.96 -10.27
C PRO A 81 20.61 1.90 -10.02
N ALA A 82 20.51 0.79 -10.76
CA ALA A 82 21.51 -0.25 -10.74
C ALA A 82 22.81 0.47 -11.05
N GLU A 83 23.61 0.65 -10.01
CA GLU A 83 24.92 1.26 -10.10
C GLU A 83 25.63 0.47 -11.20
N LEU A 84 25.93 1.18 -12.29
CA LEU A 84 26.63 0.65 -13.44
C LEU A 84 27.93 0.06 -12.89
N ALA A 85 27.95 -1.26 -12.69
CA ALA A 85 29.17 -2.00 -12.48
C ALA A 85 29.92 -1.94 -13.80
N GLU A 86 30.67 -0.86 -13.94
CA GLU A 86 31.75 -0.67 -14.89
C GLU A 86 32.71 -1.85 -14.71
N THR A 87 32.51 -2.90 -15.51
CA THR A 87 33.51 -3.96 -15.65
C THR A 87 34.64 -3.40 -16.52
N GLU A 88 35.53 -2.62 -15.89
CA GLU A 88 36.88 -2.43 -16.39
C GLU A 88 37.56 -3.80 -16.38
N GLY A 89 37.55 -4.45 -17.54
CA GLY A 89 38.13 -5.77 -17.79
C GLY A 89 38.94 -5.70 -19.07
N ALA A 90 40.15 -5.16 -18.94
CA ALA A 90 41.17 -5.18 -19.97
C ALA A 90 41.43 -6.60 -20.49
N ALA A 91 41.38 -6.79 -21.81
CA ALA A 91 42.14 -7.83 -22.49
C ALA A 91 42.45 -7.37 -23.91
N GLY A 92 43.73 -7.08 -24.15
CA GLY A 92 44.27 -6.75 -25.47
C GLY A 92 44.09 -7.85 -26.50
N GLY A 93 44.18 -7.46 -27.78
CA GLY A 93 44.20 -8.34 -28.95
C GLY A 93 45.46 -9.23 -29.03
N PRO A 94 45.85 -9.76 -30.22
CA PRO A 94 45.42 -9.40 -31.57
C PRO A 94 45.02 -10.58 -32.49
N GLU A 95 44.67 -10.19 -33.72
CA GLU A 95 44.43 -10.95 -34.96
C GLU A 95 45.27 -12.23 -35.16
N VAL A 96 44.67 -13.25 -35.80
CA VAL A 96 45.32 -14.04 -36.88
C VAL A 96 44.28 -14.61 -37.85
N GLU A 97 44.53 -14.28 -39.12
CA GLU A 97 44.00 -14.79 -40.37
C GLU A 97 44.29 -16.30 -40.57
N SER A 98 43.33 -17.07 -41.11
CA SER A 98 43.52 -18.27 -41.96
C SER A 98 42.18 -18.79 -42.51
#